data_AF-A0A382RXX4-F1
#
_entry.id   AF-A0A382RXX4-F1
#
_cell.length_a   1.000
_cell.length_b   1.000
_cell.length_c   1.000
_cell.angle_alpha   90.00
_cell.angle_beta   90.00
_cell.angle_gamma   90.00
#
_symmetry.space_group_name_H-M   'P 1'
#
loop_
_entity.id
_entity.type
_entity.pdbx_description
1 polymer ?
#
loop_
_entity_poly.entity_id
_entity_poly.type
_entity_poly.pdbx_seq_one_letter_code
_entity_poly.pdbx_strand_id
1 'polypeptide(L)'
;VAVPAQAQKLFEESSDLLPKEIERMYLKGMQFIVQSQIAGGNFKDKPYGTSPAVVGLAVVAMLAHGDDPVHGPYSGPIKRGLNFIVSRQNKTTGYIGTTMYNHGFATLALAEAYGAVEDDRLGPALE
;
A
#
# COMPACT_ATOMS: atom_id res chain seq x y z
N VAL A 1 -49.25 -9.81 -30.20
CA VAL A 1 -48.99 -10.43 -28.87
C VAL A 1 -47.54 -10.14 -28.53
N ALA A 2 -47.28 -9.31 -27.51
CA ALA A 2 -45.92 -8.99 -27.09
C ALA A 2 -45.36 -10.13 -26.23
N VAL A 3 -44.18 -10.64 -26.58
CA VAL A 3 -43.49 -11.67 -25.81
C VAL A 3 -42.68 -10.97 -24.70
N PRO A 4 -42.85 -11.31 -23.42
CA PRO A 4 -42.06 -10.72 -22.36
C PRO A 4 -40.60 -11.15 -22.50
N ALA A 5 -39.67 -10.18 -22.43
CA ALA A 5 -38.25 -10.46 -22.35
C ALA A 5 -37.93 -11.02 -20.95
N GLN A 6 -37.42 -12.24 -20.88
CA GLN A 6 -36.89 -12.81 -19.64
C GLN A 6 -35.40 -12.47 -19.56
N ALA A 7 -35.03 -11.72 -18.52
CA ALA A 7 -33.63 -11.49 -18.18
C ALA A 7 -33.03 -12.74 -17.53
N GLN A 8 -31.73 -12.96 -17.76
CA GLN A 8 -30.96 -13.96 -17.03
C GLN A 8 -31.01 -13.66 -15.52
N LYS A 9 -31.20 -14.71 -14.72
CA LYS A 9 -31.10 -14.63 -13.26
C LYS A 9 -29.68 -14.21 -12.88
N LEU A 10 -29.53 -13.19 -12.03
CA LEU A 10 -28.22 -12.84 -11.48
C LEU A 10 -27.67 -14.06 -10.75
N PHE A 11 -26.43 -14.45 -11.05
CA PHE A 11 -25.74 -15.44 -10.24
C PHE A 11 -25.33 -14.74 -8.94
N GLU A 12 -26.10 -14.97 -7.89
CA GLU A 12 -25.82 -14.46 -6.55
C GLU A 12 -25.29 -15.64 -5.73
N GLU A 13 -24.00 -15.60 -5.39
CA GLU A 13 -23.36 -16.65 -4.61
C GLU A 13 -23.90 -16.59 -3.17
N SER A 14 -24.75 -17.55 -2.81
CA SER A 14 -25.57 -17.52 -1.59
C SER A 14 -24.81 -17.90 -0.30
N SER A 15 -23.50 -18.09 -0.36
CA SER A 15 -22.70 -18.54 0.78
C SER A 15 -21.81 -17.42 1.34
N ASP A 16 -22.00 -17.09 2.61
CA ASP A 16 -21.10 -16.19 3.37
C ASP A 16 -19.67 -16.74 3.52
N LEU A 17 -19.41 -17.97 3.08
CA LEU A 17 -18.13 -18.64 3.24
C LEU A 17 -17.04 -17.97 2.39
N LEU A 18 -17.36 -17.64 1.13
CA LEU A 18 -16.38 -17.05 0.22
C LEU A 18 -15.89 -15.66 0.69
N PRO A 19 -16.77 -14.70 1.05
CA PRO A 19 -16.33 -13.42 1.60
C PRO A 19 -15.45 -13.56 2.85
N LYS A 20 -15.80 -14.45 3.78
CA LYS A 20 -15.03 -14.70 5.02
C LYS A 20 -13.65 -15.27 4.73
N GLU A 21 -13.53 -16.15 3.74
CA GLU A 21 -12.24 -16.71 3.35
C GLU A 21 -11.33 -15.67 2.67
N ILE A 22 -11.90 -14.83 1.81
CA ILE A 22 -11.18 -13.71 1.17
C ILE A 22 -10.69 -12.74 2.24
N GLU A 23 -11.55 -12.34 3.18
CA GLU A 23 -11.17 -11.44 4.29
C GLU A 23 -10.05 -12.06 5.14
N ARG A 24 -10.18 -13.34 5.50
CA ARG A 24 -9.13 -14.05 6.26
C ARG A 24 -7.79 -14.08 5.51
N MET A 25 -7.81 -14.32 4.21
CA MET A 25 -6.61 -14.35 3.38
C MET A 25 -5.96 -12.96 3.32
N TYR A 26 -6.78 -11.92 3.12
CA TYR A 26 -6.35 -10.53 3.09
C TYR A 26 -5.69 -10.10 4.40
N LEU A 27 -6.34 -10.36 5.55
CA LEU A 27 -5.81 -10.02 6.88
C LEU A 27 -4.50 -10.77 7.19
N LYS A 28 -4.37 -12.04 6.78
CA LYS A 28 -3.11 -12.78 6.91
C LYS A 28 -1.98 -12.14 6.12
N GLY A 29 -2.25 -11.72 4.88
CA GLY A 29 -1.28 -11.00 4.05
C GLY A 29 -0.85 -9.68 4.70
N MET A 30 -1.81 -8.90 5.19
CA MET A 30 -1.54 -7.63 5.86
C MET A 30 -0.68 -7.80 7.11
N GLN A 31 -1.02 -8.79 7.95
CA GLN A 31 -0.23 -9.13 9.14
C GLN A 31 1.19 -9.54 8.78
N PHE A 32 1.36 -10.35 7.73
CA PHE A 32 2.69 -10.73 7.25
C PHE A 32 3.52 -9.52 6.84
N ILE A 33 2.94 -8.57 6.09
CA ILE A 33 3.62 -7.34 5.69
C ILE A 33 4.09 -6.56 6.93
N VAL A 34 3.18 -6.31 7.88
CA VAL A 34 3.48 -5.53 9.09
C VAL A 34 4.55 -6.19 9.95
N GLN A 35 4.47 -7.51 10.16
CA GLN A 35 5.41 -8.26 11.00
C GLN A 35 6.77 -8.45 10.35
N SER A 36 6.83 -8.45 9.01
CA SER A 36 8.08 -8.62 8.27
C SER A 36 8.90 -7.33 8.15
N GLN A 37 8.26 -6.16 8.34
CA GLN A 37 8.93 -4.87 8.27
C GLN A 37 9.89 -4.69 9.47
N ILE A 38 11.12 -4.27 9.19
CA ILE A 38 12.11 -4.00 10.25
C ILE A 38 12.07 -2.54 10.69
N ALA A 39 12.81 -2.21 11.76
CA ALA A 39 12.87 -0.87 12.33
C ALA A 39 13.26 0.23 11.31
N GLY A 40 14.04 -0.11 10.28
CA GLY A 40 14.41 0.79 9.19
C GLY A 40 13.29 1.09 8.18
N GLY A 41 12.10 0.50 8.33
CA GLY A 41 10.95 0.69 7.42
C GLY A 41 10.98 -0.18 6.17
N ASN A 42 12.11 -0.82 5.89
CA ASN A 42 12.30 -1.79 4.82
C ASN A 42 12.09 -3.23 5.32
N PHE A 43 12.41 -4.21 4.48
CA PHE A 43 12.32 -5.64 4.80
C PHE A 43 13.71 -6.29 4.76
N LYS A 44 13.84 -7.45 5.43
CA LYS A 44 15.12 -8.19 5.55
C LYS A 44 15.60 -8.78 4.22
N ASP A 45 14.67 -9.15 3.35
CA ASP A 45 14.97 -9.82 2.08
C ASP A 45 15.87 -8.97 1.18
N LYS A 46 16.80 -9.60 0.47
CA LYS A 46 17.71 -8.91 -0.45
C LYS A 46 17.66 -9.56 -1.84
N PRO A 47 17.71 -8.74 -2.92
CA PRO A 47 17.89 -7.29 -2.89
C PRO A 47 16.58 -6.52 -2.61
N TYR A 48 15.43 -7.17 -2.81
CA TYR A 48 14.14 -6.48 -3.00
C TYR A 48 13.55 -5.91 -1.73
N GLY A 49 13.81 -6.47 -0.56
CA GLY A 49 13.33 -5.90 0.71
C GLY A 49 13.90 -4.51 1.02
N THR A 50 14.99 -4.11 0.36
CA THR A 50 15.57 -2.75 0.43
C THR A 50 15.19 -1.84 -0.74
N SER A 51 14.31 -2.30 -1.62
CA SER A 51 13.79 -1.54 -2.75
C SER A 51 12.71 -0.56 -2.30
N PRO A 52 12.81 0.75 -2.61
CA PRO A 52 11.77 1.71 -2.26
C PRO A 52 10.45 1.42 -3.00
N ALA A 53 10.46 0.71 -4.14
CA ALA A 53 9.22 0.23 -4.76
C ALA A 53 8.46 -0.80 -3.91
N VAL A 54 9.19 -1.78 -3.35
CA VAL A 54 8.58 -2.83 -2.52
C VAL A 54 8.03 -2.24 -1.23
N VAL A 55 8.80 -1.32 -0.61
CA VAL A 55 8.33 -0.57 0.56
C VAL A 55 7.13 0.31 0.21
N GLY A 56 7.15 0.98 -0.94
CA GLY A 56 6.03 1.78 -1.42
C GLY A 56 4.75 0.98 -1.58
N LEU A 57 4.80 -0.17 -2.25
CA LEU A 57 3.63 -1.04 -2.41
C LEU A 57 3.09 -1.56 -1.07
N ALA A 58 3.97 -1.88 -0.12
CA ALA A 58 3.54 -2.26 1.23
C ALA A 58 2.82 -1.11 1.95
N VAL A 59 3.31 0.12 1.81
CA VAL A 59 2.64 1.32 2.36
C VAL A 59 1.27 1.53 1.71
N VAL A 60 1.17 1.46 0.39
CA VAL A 60 -0.10 1.60 -0.34
C VAL A 60 -1.10 0.52 0.10
N ALA A 61 -0.66 -0.72 0.28
CA ALA A 61 -1.52 -1.79 0.77
C ALA A 61 -2.09 -1.49 2.16
N MET A 62 -1.28 -0.94 3.07
CA MET A 62 -1.72 -0.56 4.42
C MET A 62 -2.67 0.64 4.40
N LEU A 63 -2.40 1.65 3.55
CA LEU A 63 -3.30 2.79 3.36
C LEU A 63 -4.65 2.36 2.78
N ALA A 64 -4.64 1.45 1.80
CA ALA A 64 -5.83 0.94 1.13
C ALA A 64 -6.75 0.10 2.03
N HIS A 65 -6.27 -0.36 3.20
CA HIS A 65 -7.11 -1.05 4.19
C HIS A 65 -8.20 -0.14 4.76
N GLY A 66 -7.95 1.18 4.81
CA GLY A 66 -8.92 2.18 5.27
C GLY A 66 -8.94 2.42 6.78
N ASP A 67 -8.01 1.83 7.54
CA ASP A 67 -7.76 2.26 8.92
C ASP A 67 -7.18 3.68 8.97
N ASP A 68 -7.36 4.36 10.10
CA ASP A 68 -6.71 5.64 10.34
C ASP A 68 -5.17 5.50 10.21
N PRO A 69 -4.52 6.18 9.26
CA PRO A 69 -3.09 6.00 9.00
C PRO A 69 -2.20 6.74 10.00
N VAL A 70 -2.75 7.57 10.89
CA VAL A 70 -2.03 8.33 11.92
C VAL A 70 -2.17 7.68 13.30
N HIS A 71 -3.37 7.18 13.63
CA HIS A 71 -3.70 6.64 14.95
C HIS A 71 -4.10 5.16 14.94
N GLY A 72 -4.30 4.57 13.76
CA GLY A 72 -4.73 3.18 13.61
C GLY A 72 -3.59 2.16 13.70
N PRO A 73 -3.92 0.87 13.54
CA PRO A 73 -3.00 -0.26 13.74
C PRO A 73 -1.78 -0.24 12.81
N TYR A 74 -1.89 0.41 11.64
CA TYR A 74 -0.83 0.46 10.64
C TYR A 74 -0.03 1.78 10.62
N SER A 75 -0.35 2.72 11.51
CA SER A 75 0.30 4.03 11.59
C SER A 75 1.82 3.97 11.71
N GLY A 76 2.32 3.18 12.68
CA GLY A 76 3.76 2.96 12.89
C GLY A 76 4.45 2.38 11.65
N PRO A 77 3.97 1.25 11.10
CA PRO A 77 4.49 0.69 9.85
C PRO A 77 4.48 1.64 8.64
N ILE A 78 3.39 2.37 8.42
CA ILE A 78 3.27 3.38 7.35
C ILE A 78 4.35 4.45 7.53
N LYS A 79 4.43 5.05 8.72
CA LYS A 79 5.42 6.08 9.03
C LYS A 79 6.87 5.63 8.79
N ARG A 80 7.21 4.40 9.19
CA ARG A 80 8.55 3.85 8.92
C ARG A 80 8.79 3.64 7.43
N GLY A 81 7.79 3.16 6.69
CA GLY A 81 7.88 2.98 5.23
C GLY A 81 8.11 4.30 4.50
N LEU A 82 7.34 5.34 4.84
CA LEU A 82 7.51 6.69 4.28
C LEU A 82 8.88 7.28 4.61
N ASN A 83 9.34 7.16 5.87
CA ASN A 83 10.69 7.55 6.26
C ASN A 83 11.77 6.87 5.41
N PHE A 84 11.62 5.56 5.17
CA PHE A 84 12.54 4.84 4.31
C PHE A 84 12.54 5.38 2.88
N ILE A 85 11.37 5.58 2.29
CA ILE A 85 11.23 6.08 0.91
C ILE A 85 11.87 7.46 0.76
N VAL A 86 11.54 8.41 1.64
CA VAL A 86 12.12 9.77 1.62
C VAL A 86 13.63 9.71 1.79
N SER A 87 14.16 8.81 2.62
CA SER A 87 15.61 8.63 2.78
C SER A 87 16.32 8.11 1.52
N ARG A 88 15.58 7.51 0.57
CA ARG A 88 16.10 7.03 -0.72
C ARG A 88 16.00 8.05 -1.84
N GLN A 89 15.43 9.23 -1.57
CA GLN A 89 15.34 10.30 -2.55
C GLN A 89 16.67 11.02 -2.71
N ASN A 90 17.07 11.23 -3.97
CA ASN A 90 18.19 12.09 -4.30
C ASN A 90 17.80 13.55 -4.06
N LYS A 91 18.55 14.25 -3.20
CA LYS A 91 18.26 15.64 -2.80
C LYS A 91 18.42 16.67 -3.93
N THR A 92 19.11 16.33 -5.02
CA THR A 92 19.35 17.23 -6.15
C THR A 92 18.36 16.97 -7.28
N THR A 93 18.02 15.71 -7.55
CA THR A 93 17.20 15.32 -8.71
C THR A 93 15.80 14.86 -8.37
N GLY A 94 15.46 14.66 -7.09
CA GLY A 94 14.19 14.09 -6.65
C GLY A 94 14.03 12.59 -6.96
N TYR A 95 14.99 11.98 -7.67
CA TYR A 95 14.90 10.58 -8.08
C TYR A 95 14.98 9.63 -6.88
N ILE A 96 14.09 8.63 -6.81
CA ILE A 96 13.97 7.72 -5.67
C ILE A 96 14.47 6.33 -6.05
N GLY A 97 15.50 5.85 -5.36
CA GLY A 97 16.12 4.55 -5.64
C GLY A 97 16.99 4.54 -6.90
N THR A 98 17.11 3.38 -7.55
CA THR A 98 18.08 3.16 -8.64
C THR A 98 17.45 2.80 -9.98
N THR A 99 16.12 2.63 -10.04
CA THR A 99 15.40 2.22 -11.26
C THR A 99 14.12 3.03 -11.44
N MET A 100 13.61 3.08 -12.68
CA MET A 100 12.35 3.80 -12.96
C MET A 100 11.17 3.24 -12.18
N TYR A 101 11.13 1.92 -11.95
CA TYR A 101 10.09 1.27 -11.15
C TYR A 101 10.24 1.61 -9.66
N ASN A 102 11.47 1.69 -9.15
CA ASN A 102 11.75 2.17 -7.79
C ASN A 102 11.16 3.56 -7.59
N HIS A 103 11.45 4.47 -8.51
CA HIS A 103 10.94 5.83 -8.44
C HIS A 103 9.40 5.84 -8.56
N GLY A 104 8.83 5.26 -9.62
CA GLY A 104 7.39 5.32 -9.87
C GLY A 104 6.53 4.77 -8.73
N PHE A 105 6.84 3.58 -8.22
CA PHE A 105 6.05 2.99 -7.12
C PHE A 105 6.28 3.71 -5.78
N ALA A 106 7.48 4.25 -5.55
CA ALA A 106 7.74 5.05 -4.37
C ALA A 106 6.97 6.38 -4.41
N THR A 107 7.01 7.08 -5.55
CA THR A 107 6.27 8.33 -5.78
C THR A 107 4.77 8.10 -5.64
N LEU A 108 4.22 6.98 -6.16
CA LEU A 108 2.83 6.59 -5.93
C LEU A 108 2.52 6.51 -4.43
N ALA A 109 3.36 5.83 -3.65
CA ALA A 109 3.16 5.70 -2.22
C ALA A 109 3.23 7.05 -1.48
N LEU A 110 4.13 7.96 -1.87
CA LEU A 110 4.18 9.31 -1.32
C LEU A 110 2.92 10.11 -1.67
N ALA A 111 2.41 9.98 -2.90
CA ALA A 111 1.21 10.68 -3.36
C ALA A 111 -0.06 10.18 -2.64
N GLU A 112 -0.24 8.86 -2.50
CA GLU A 112 -1.34 8.27 -1.72
C GLU A 112 -1.28 8.72 -0.25
N ALA A 113 -0.07 8.89 0.29
CA ALA A 113 0.12 9.33 1.67
C ALA A 113 -0.07 10.85 1.87
N TYR A 114 0.16 11.68 0.84
CA TYR A 114 0.20 13.15 0.96
C TYR A 114 -1.09 13.77 1.54
N GLY A 115 -2.24 13.14 1.33
CA GLY A 115 -3.52 13.55 1.94
C GLY A 115 -3.99 12.65 3.09
N ALA A 116 -3.32 11.52 3.31
CA ALA A 116 -3.73 10.52 4.30
C ALA A 116 -3.02 10.72 5.65
N VAL A 117 -1.79 11.20 5.66
CA VAL A 117 -0.99 11.40 6.88
C VAL A 117 -0.56 12.85 7.06
N GLU A 118 -0.32 13.23 8.31
CA GLU A 118 0.28 14.52 8.66
C GLU A 118 1.82 14.42 8.58
N ASP A 119 2.39 14.67 7.39
CA ASP A 119 3.84 14.68 7.16
C ASP A 119 4.23 15.74 6.12
N ASP A 120 4.67 16.91 6.60
CA ASP A 120 5.04 18.07 5.79
C ASP A 120 6.18 17.81 4.78
N ARG A 121 6.92 16.70 4.92
CA ARG A 121 8.00 16.34 4.01
C ARG A 121 7.50 15.76 2.70
N LEU A 122 6.25 15.28 2.65
CA LEU A 122 5.73 14.57 1.48
C LEU A 122 5.49 15.49 0.29
N GLY A 123 4.98 16.71 0.53
CA GLY A 123 4.77 17.69 -0.54
C GLY A 123 6.07 18.05 -1.26
N PRO A 124 7.10 18.53 -0.54
CA PRO A 124 8.41 18.81 -1.13
C PRO A 124 9.08 17.59 -1.78
N ALA A 125 8.77 16.37 -1.34
CA ALA A 125 9.30 15.15 -1.97
C ALA A 125 8.62 14.82 -3.31
N LEU A 126 7.49 15.44 -3.63
CA LEU A 126 6.71 15.22 -4.86
C LEU A 126 6.91 16.33 -5.92
N GLU A 127 7.62 17.40 -5.57
CA GLU A 127 8.00 18.51 -6.48
C GLU A 127 9.24 18.18 -7.32
#